data_AF-A0AAV8THF1-F1
#
_entry.id   AF-A0AAV8THF1-F1
#
_cell.length_a   1.000
_cell.length_b   1.000
_cell.length_c   1.000
_cell.angle_alpha   90.00
_cell.angle_beta   90.00
_cell.angle_gamma   90.00
#
_symmetry.space_group_name_H-M   'P 1'
#
loop_
_entity.id
_entity.type
_entity.pdbx_description
1 polymer ?
#
loop_
_entity_poly.entity_id
_entity_poly.type
_entity_poly.pdbx_seq_one_letter_code
_entity_poly.pdbx_strand_id
1 'polypeptide(L)'
;MHSVDYEILALRYALESFKLFIIGKADFTIRTDCLAIVRYFTKMKNEKKRSAINRWHNVVNFIQIRGFKPSFEHVQGKHNKIADTLSRKQDLP
;
A
#
# COMPACT_ATOMS: atom_id res chain seq x y z
N MET A 1 -0.70 -7.30 -16.99
CA MET A 1 -0.74 -6.92 -15.55
C MET A 1 -1.58 -5.67 -15.42
N HIS A 2 -2.60 -5.66 -14.56
CA HIS A 2 -3.54 -4.53 -14.46
C HIS A 2 -2.91 -3.37 -13.67
N SER A 3 -3.35 -2.13 -13.91
CA SER A 3 -2.84 -0.93 -13.21
C SER A 3 -2.85 -1.10 -11.67
N VAL A 4 -3.89 -1.73 -11.10
CA VAL A 4 -3.98 -1.98 -9.66
C VAL A 4 -2.90 -2.96 -9.14
N ASP A 5 -2.44 -3.91 -9.95
CA ASP A 5 -1.39 -4.84 -9.52
C ASP A 5 -0.03 -4.12 -9.34
N TYR A 6 0.26 -3.12 -10.19
CA TYR A 6 1.44 -2.26 -10.03
C TYR A 6 1.34 -1.39 -8.78
N GLU A 7 0.16 -0.83 -8.50
CA GLU A 7 -0.07 -0.04 -7.27
C GLU A 7 0.12 -0.89 -5.99
N ILE A 8 -0.32 -2.15 -6.01
CA ILE A 8 -0.12 -3.08 -4.89
C ILE A 8 1.37 -3.42 -4.72
N LEU A 9 2.09 -3.59 -5.83
CA LEU A 9 3.52 -3.85 -5.79
C LEU A 9 4.29 -2.62 -5.25
N ALA A 10 3.94 -1.41 -5.69
CA ALA A 10 4.50 -0.16 -5.18
C ALA A 10 4.26 -0.01 -3.67
N LEU A 11 3.07 -0.34 -3.19
CA LEU A 11 2.76 -0.37 -1.76
C LEU A 11 3.66 -1.35 -0.98
N ARG A 12 3.85 -2.56 -1.51
CA ARG A 12 4.74 -3.57 -0.90
C ARG A 12 6.18 -3.05 -0.84
N TYR A 13 6.69 -2.49 -1.92
CA TYR A 13 8.06 -1.94 -1.95
C TYR A 13 8.22 -0.77 -1.00
N ALA A 14 7.26 0.15 -0.92
CA ALA A 14 7.30 1.22 0.07
C ALA A 14 7.39 0.68 1.51
N LEU A 15 6.54 -0.29 1.86
CA LEU A 15 6.58 -0.94 3.19
C LEU A 15 7.92 -1.64 3.46
N GLU A 16 8.54 -2.23 2.44
CA GLU A 16 9.84 -2.89 2.54
C GLU A 16 11.00 -1.91 2.70
N SER A 17 11.03 -0.83 1.91
CA SER A 17 12.06 0.21 1.98
C SER A 17 12.06 0.92 3.33
N PHE A 18 10.88 1.16 3.91
CA PHE A 18 10.76 1.86 5.20
C PHE A 18 10.70 0.92 6.40
N LYS A 19 10.86 -0.40 6.23
CA LYS A 19 10.60 -1.41 7.28
C LYS A 19 11.32 -1.13 8.61
N LEU A 20 12.59 -0.71 8.56
CA LEU A 20 13.40 -0.43 9.75
C LEU A 20 12.99 0.87 10.44
N PHE A 21 12.42 1.81 9.70
CA PHE A 21 11.96 3.09 10.24
C PHE A 21 10.56 2.96 10.87
N ILE A 22 9.71 2.11 10.31
CA ILE A 22 8.32 1.95 10.76
C ILE A 22 8.16 0.86 11.83
N ILE A 23 9.12 -0.06 11.98
CA ILE A 23 9.05 -1.09 13.03
C ILE A 23 9.03 -0.43 14.41
N GLY A 24 8.09 -0.84 15.26
CA GLY A 24 7.92 -0.28 16.61
C GLY A 24 7.24 1.10 16.68
N LYS A 25 6.90 1.73 15.54
CA LYS A 25 6.03 2.92 15.57
C LYS A 25 4.59 2.50 15.91
N ALA A 26 3.96 3.26 16.79
CA ALA A 26 2.59 3.00 17.23
C ALA A 26 1.62 2.97 16.05
N ASP A 27 1.70 3.98 15.18
CA ASP A 27 0.91 4.10 13.94
C ASP A 27 1.68 4.88 12.88
N PHE A 28 1.34 4.66 11.60
CA PHE A 28 1.79 5.48 10.47
C PHE A 28 0.70 5.54 9.39
N THR A 29 0.85 6.45 8.44
CA THR A 29 -0.15 6.67 7.38
C THR A 29 0.44 6.43 6.01
N ILE A 30 -0.28 5.68 5.19
CA ILE A 30 0.00 5.46 3.77
C ILE A 30 -0.99 6.31 2.97
N ARG A 31 -0.45 7.27 2.22
CA ARG A 31 -1.21 8.12 1.31
C ARG A 31 -1.03 7.63 -0.12
N THR A 32 -2.14 7.44 -0.83
CA THR A 32 -2.13 6.99 -2.24
C THR A 32 -3.28 7.63 -3.01
N ASP A 33 -3.05 7.92 -4.28
CA ASP A 33 -4.11 8.30 -5.22
C ASP A 33 -4.89 7.08 -5.75
N CYS A 34 -4.45 5.85 -5.44
CA CYS A 34 -5.16 4.64 -5.77
C CYS A 34 -6.34 4.38 -4.81
N LEU A 35 -7.54 4.80 -5.23
CA LEU A 35 -8.77 4.64 -4.44
C LEU A 35 -9.11 3.17 -4.13
N ALA A 36 -8.66 2.23 -4.97
CA ALA A 36 -8.89 0.79 -4.76
C ALA A 36 -8.17 0.28 -3.50
N ILE A 37 -6.92 0.72 -3.27
CA ILE A 37 -6.14 0.39 -2.07
C ILE A 37 -6.84 0.94 -0.82
N VAL A 38 -7.21 2.23 -0.84
CA VAL A 38 -7.87 2.87 0.30
C VAL A 38 -9.18 2.16 0.62
N ARG A 39 -10.04 1.94 -0.38
CA ARG A 39 -11.31 1.21 -0.20
C ARG A 39 -11.09 -0.20 0.35
N TYR A 40 -10.07 -0.91 -0.14
CA TYR A 40 -9.78 -2.26 0.33
C TYR A 40 -9.42 -2.25 1.82
N PHE A 41 -8.43 -1.47 2.25
CA PHE A 41 -7.98 -1.49 3.64
C PHE A 41 -8.96 -0.81 4.61
N THR A 42 -9.75 0.17 4.17
CA THR A 42 -10.82 0.75 5.00
C THR A 42 -12.00 -0.21 5.16
N LYS A 43 -12.40 -0.94 4.10
CA LYS A 43 -13.55 -1.86 4.12
C LYS A 43 -13.21 -3.30 4.52
N MET A 44 -11.94 -3.68 4.56
CA MET A 44 -11.47 -5.01 4.98
C MET A 44 -11.95 -5.39 6.39
N LYS A 45 -12.29 -4.42 7.24
CA LYS A 45 -12.93 -4.68 8.54
C LYS A 45 -14.27 -5.43 8.42
N ASN A 46 -14.98 -5.33 7.29
CA ASN A 46 -16.39 -5.72 7.19
C ASN A 46 -16.72 -6.82 6.16
N GLU A 47 -15.91 -7.10 5.13
CA GLU A 47 -16.28 -8.09 4.10
C GLU A 47 -15.18 -9.13 3.80
N LYS A 48 -15.38 -10.36 4.32
CA LYS A 48 -14.60 -11.56 3.96
C LYS A 48 -14.98 -12.10 2.56
N LYS A 49 -14.83 -11.31 1.48
CA LYS A 49 -15.07 -11.82 0.12
C LYS A 49 -13.87 -12.62 -0.41
N ARG A 50 -14.12 -13.92 -0.62
CA ARG A 50 -13.12 -14.98 -0.88
C ARG A 50 -12.34 -14.84 -2.20
N SER A 51 -12.86 -14.11 -3.20
CA SER A 51 -12.19 -13.91 -4.50
C SER A 51 -11.22 -12.71 -4.55
N ALA A 52 -11.27 -11.81 -3.57
CA ALA A 52 -10.27 -10.76 -3.38
C ALA A 52 -9.05 -11.27 -2.58
N ILE A 53 -9.09 -12.49 -2.03
CA ILE A 53 -8.08 -12.95 -1.09
C ILE A 53 -6.69 -13.07 -1.75
N ASN A 54 -6.56 -13.55 -2.99
CA ASN A 54 -5.24 -13.85 -3.56
C ASN A 54 -4.39 -12.61 -3.93
N ARG A 55 -4.98 -11.58 -4.54
CA ARG A 55 -4.22 -10.40 -5.03
C ARG A 55 -3.61 -9.59 -3.88
N TRP A 56 -4.36 -9.45 -2.79
CA TRP A 56 -3.97 -8.65 -1.64
C TRP A 56 -3.27 -9.50 -0.56
N HIS A 57 -3.31 -10.83 -0.66
CA HIS A 57 -2.79 -11.76 0.34
C HIS A 57 -1.38 -11.40 0.78
N ASN A 58 -0.50 -11.19 -0.19
CA ASN A 58 0.92 -10.97 0.07
C ASN A 58 1.16 -9.69 0.88
N VAL A 59 0.49 -8.59 0.53
CA VAL A 59 0.68 -7.31 1.23
C VAL A 59 -0.01 -7.32 2.61
N VAL A 60 -1.19 -7.94 2.71
CA VAL A 60 -1.89 -8.10 4.00
C VAL A 60 -1.07 -8.95 4.96
N ASN A 61 -0.54 -10.09 4.48
CA ASN A 61 0.30 -10.97 5.27
C ASN A 61 1.59 -10.26 5.71
N PHE A 62 2.21 -9.49 4.81
CA PHE A 62 3.40 -8.69 5.12
C PHE A 62 3.15 -7.67 6.23
N ILE A 63 2.01 -6.98 6.21
CA ILE A 63 1.59 -6.03 7.25
C ILE A 63 1.34 -6.77 8.58
N GLN A 64 0.61 -7.90 8.54
CA GLN A 64 0.23 -8.67 9.72
C GLN A 64 1.42 -9.31 10.43
N ILE A 65 2.29 -10.03 9.70
CA ILE A 65 3.47 -10.71 10.28
C ILE A 65 4.40 -9.71 10.97
N ARG A 66 4.49 -8.48 10.47
CA ARG A 66 5.34 -7.43 11.07
C ARG A 66 4.61 -6.57 12.10
N GLY A 67 3.35 -6.83 12.38
CA GLY A 67 2.56 -6.07 13.34
C GLY A 67 2.38 -4.60 12.95
N PHE A 68 2.48 -4.27 11.66
CA PHE A 68 2.30 -2.91 11.19
C PHE A 68 0.84 -2.47 11.32
N LYS A 69 0.61 -1.23 11.74
CA LYS A 69 -0.72 -0.63 11.89
C LYS A 69 -0.86 0.61 10.98
N PRO A 70 -0.84 0.45 9.64
CA PRO A 70 -1.02 1.56 8.73
C PRO A 70 -2.46 2.05 8.72
N SER A 71 -2.64 3.37 8.75
CA SER A 71 -3.84 4.05 8.27
C SER A 71 -3.71 4.32 6.78
N PHE A 72 -4.81 4.21 6.03
CA PHE A 72 -4.81 4.46 4.58
C PHE A 72 -5.66 5.68 4.27
N GLU A 73 -5.07 6.63 3.54
CA GLU A 73 -5.70 7.89 3.15
C GLU A 73 -5.62 8.09 1.63
N HIS A 74 -6.73 8.55 1.05
CA HIS A 74 -6.72 8.95 -0.35
C HIS A 74 -6.18 10.38 -0.49
N VAL A 75 -5.27 10.58 -1.45
CA VAL A 75 -4.82 11.91 -1.88
C VAL A 75 -5.10 12.11 -3.36
N GLN A 76 -5.43 13.33 -3.78
CA GLN A 76 -5.60 13.63 -5.21
C GLN A 76 -4.26 13.46 -5.93
N GLY A 77 -4.25 12.97 -7.17
CA GLY A 77 -3.01 12.76 -7.94
C GLY A 77 -2.13 14.02 -8.07
N LYS A 78 -2.73 15.22 -8.06
CA LYS A 78 -1.99 16.50 -8.04
C LYS A 78 -1.10 16.69 -6.81
N HIS A 79 -1.39 15.99 -5.72
CA HIS A 79 -0.61 15.96 -4.47
C HIS A 79 0.31 14.72 -4.38
N ASN A 80 0.21 13.78 -5.32
CA ASN A 80 1.03 12.56 -5.39
C ASN A 80 2.20 12.69 -6.39
N LYS A 81 2.47 13.90 -6.90
CA LYS A 81 3.43 14.16 -7.98
C LYS A 81 4.84 13.59 -7.72
N ILE A 82 5.30 13.60 -6.47
CA ILE A 82 6.63 13.10 -6.13
C ILE A 82 6.69 11.58 -6.35
N ALA A 83 5.77 10.82 -5.74
CA ALA A 83 5.71 9.38 -5.91
C ALA A 83 5.47 8.99 -7.37
N ASP A 84 4.59 9.73 -8.06
CA ASP A 84 4.25 9.53 -9.47
C ASP A 84 5.43 9.83 -10.42
N THR A 85 6.29 10.79 -10.06
CA THR A 85 7.52 11.06 -10.82
C THR A 85 8.56 9.98 -10.55
N LEU A 86 8.74 9.60 -9.28
CA LEU A 86 9.74 8.60 -8.88
C LEU A 86 9.38 7.20 -9.40
N SER A 87 8.10 6.82 -9.44
CA SER A 87 7.67 5.52 -9.96
C SER A 87 7.91 5.34 -11.45
N ARG A 88 8.04 6.44 -12.21
CA ARG A 88 8.33 6.44 -13.65
C ARG A 88 9.81 6.58 -13.98
N LYS A 89 10.63 6.99 -13.02
CA LYS A 89 12.08 7.00 -13.19
C LYS A 89 12.59 5.57 -13.04
N GLN A 90 12.90 4.94 -14.16
CA GLN A 90 13.52 3.62 -14.23
C GLN A 90 15.00 3.74 -13.84
N ASP A 91 15.29 4.16 -12.61
CA ASP A 91 16.62 4.21 -12.03
C ASP A 91 16.53 4.08 -10.51
N LEU A 92 16.30 2.84 -10.05
CA LEU A 92 16.76 2.39 -8.75
C LEU A 92 17.51 1.07 -9.04
N PRO A 93 18.76 0.94 -8.55
CA PRO A 93 19.69 -0.13 -8.92
C PRO A 93 19.16 -1.55 -8.67
#